data_AF-A0A367ESY8-F1
#
_entry.id   AF-A0A367ESY8-F1
#
_cell.length_a   1.000
_cell.length_b   1.000
_cell.length_c   1.000
_cell.angle_alpha   90.00
_cell.angle_beta   90.00
_cell.angle_gamma   90.00
#
_symmetry.space_group_name_H-M   'P 1'
#
loop_
_entity.id
_entity.type
_entity.pdbx_description
1 polymer ?
#
loop_
_entity_poly.entity_id
_entity_poly.type
_entity_poly.pdbx_seq_one_letter_code
_entity_poly.pdbx_strand_id
1 'polypeptide(L)'
;MSGYHNNYQADLVGLDQTFQQLDGMAGAPKRLLDDFDRSVEATRWWNGTDDDFHDETEDQDQRQIESCRKFVGSLEMFTAGLQSAVRKSMGSIEGVHTDVQDQIHDAQQNAGSYDTGGGGKR
;
A
#
# COMPACT_ATOMS: atom_id res chain seq x y z
N MET A 1 -40.94 -7.08 1.89
CA MET A 1 -39.93 -7.73 2.76
C MET A 1 -38.60 -7.11 2.44
N SER A 2 -37.99 -6.45 3.43
CA SER A 2 -36.77 -5.66 3.31
C SER A 2 -35.60 -6.57 2.92
N GLY A 3 -35.09 -6.42 1.69
CA GLY A 3 -33.87 -7.08 1.26
C GLY A 3 -32.69 -6.44 1.98
N TYR A 4 -32.22 -7.11 3.04
CA TYR A 4 -30.93 -6.79 3.62
C TYR A 4 -29.86 -7.15 2.59
N HIS A 5 -29.46 -6.17 1.78
CA HIS A 5 -28.22 -6.25 1.02
C HIS A 5 -27.08 -6.26 2.04
N ASN A 6 -26.58 -7.46 2.36
CA ASN A 6 -25.38 -7.65 3.15
C ASN A 6 -24.18 -7.16 2.32
N ASN A 7 -23.95 -5.86 2.30
CA ASN A 7 -22.85 -5.19 1.59
C ASN A 7 -21.47 -5.41 2.29
N TYR A 8 -21.29 -6.52 3.01
CA TYR A 8 -20.03 -6.88 3.66
C TYR A 8 -19.08 -7.66 2.74
N GLN A 9 -19.29 -7.65 1.43
CA GLN A 9 -18.30 -8.15 0.48
C GLN A 9 -17.33 -7.03 0.13
N ALA A 10 -16.32 -6.85 0.97
CA ALA A 10 -15.12 -6.16 0.52
C ALA A 10 -14.49 -6.96 -0.63
N ASP A 11 -14.16 -6.31 -1.74
CA ASP A 11 -13.43 -6.93 -2.85
C ASP A 11 -11.96 -7.11 -2.48
N LEU A 12 -11.72 -8.09 -1.62
CA LEU A 12 -10.38 -8.49 -1.15
C LEU A 12 -9.50 -8.94 -2.33
N VAL A 13 -10.09 -9.48 -3.40
CA VAL A 13 -9.36 -9.93 -4.59
C VAL A 13 -8.84 -8.73 -5.38
N GLY A 14 -9.65 -7.69 -5.59
CA GLY A 14 -9.22 -6.45 -6.22
C GLY A 14 -8.15 -5.70 -5.41
N LEU A 15 -8.25 -5.74 -4.08
CA LEU A 15 -7.22 -5.19 -3.18
C LEU A 15 -5.92 -5.99 -3.23
N ASP A 16 -5.96 -7.32 -3.27
CA ASP A 16 -4.77 -8.17 -3.39
C ASP A 16 -4.07 -7.99 -4.75
N GLN A 17 -4.83 -7.87 -5.85
CA GLN A 17 -4.27 -7.57 -7.17
C GLN A 17 -3.58 -6.19 -7.19
N THR A 18 -4.22 -5.18 -6.57
CA THR A 18 -3.62 -3.85 -6.42
C THR A 18 -2.36 -3.92 -5.57
N PHE A 19 -2.35 -4.76 -4.53
CA PHE A 19 -1.17 -4.99 -3.70
C PHE A 19 -0.02 -5.62 -4.49
N GLN A 20 -0.28 -6.66 -5.28
CA GLN A 20 0.74 -7.30 -6.12
C GLN A 20 1.33 -6.33 -7.15
N GLN A 21 0.52 -5.42 -7.71
CA GLN A 21 1.01 -4.36 -8.61
C GLN A 21 1.88 -3.35 -7.87
N LEU A 22 1.46 -2.90 -6.69
CA LEU A 22 2.24 -1.99 -5.84
C LEU A 22 3.55 -2.62 -5.36
N ASP A 23 3.55 -3.91 -5.05
CA ASP A 23 4.74 -4.68 -4.66
C ASP A 23 5.69 -4.90 -5.84
N GLY A 24 5.15 -5.09 -7.05
CA GLY A 24 5.94 -5.08 -8.28
C GLY A 24 6.61 -3.73 -8.58
N MET A 25 6.03 -2.63 -8.10
CA MET A 25 6.60 -1.28 -8.18
C MET A 25 7.45 -0.92 -6.96
N ALA A 26 7.37 -1.69 -5.88
CA ALA A 26 8.15 -1.48 -4.68
C ALA A 26 9.63 -1.72 -4.98
N GLY A 27 10.42 -0.66 -4.87
CA GLY A 27 11.83 -0.65 -5.23
C GLY A 27 12.14 -0.04 -6.59
N ALA A 28 11.15 0.26 -7.44
CA ALA A 28 11.38 1.08 -8.63
C ALA A 28 11.86 2.50 -8.26
N PRO A 29 11.28 3.20 -7.25
CA PRO A 29 11.80 4.50 -6.81
C PRO A 29 13.23 4.40 -6.26
N LYS A 30 13.53 3.35 -5.51
CA LYS A 30 14.87 3.10 -4.96
C LYS A 30 15.91 2.86 -6.06
N ARG A 31 15.61 2.00 -7.03
CA ARG A 31 16.47 1.77 -8.20
C ARG A 31 16.68 3.04 -9.02
N LEU A 32 15.62 3.83 -9.21
CA LEU A 32 15.71 5.11 -9.91
C LEU A 32 16.66 6.09 -9.19
N LEU A 33 16.61 6.14 -7.86
CA LEU A 33 17.52 6.96 -7.06
C LEU A 33 18.97 6.47 -7.19
N ASP A 34 19.19 5.16 -7.08
CA ASP A 34 20.52 4.55 -7.20
C ASP A 34 21.14 4.80 -8.60
N ASP A 35 20.34 4.69 -9.66
CA ASP A 35 20.78 4.94 -11.03
C ASP A 35 21.01 6.44 -11.29
N PHE A 36 20.21 7.31 -10.68
CA PHE A 36 20.41 8.76 -10.72
C PHE A 36 21.72 9.15 -10.04
N ASP A 37 21.98 8.66 -8.83
CA ASP A 37 23.21 8.96 -8.09
C ASP A 37 24.45 8.43 -8.82
N ARG A 38 24.37 7.23 -9.41
CA ARG A 38 25.45 6.69 -10.26
C ARG A 38 25.72 7.58 -11.47
N SER A 39 24.67 8.12 -12.08
CA SER A 39 24.80 9.02 -13.24
C SER A 39 25.45 10.34 -12.86
N VAL A 40 25.02 10.95 -11.75
CA VAL A 40 25.62 12.18 -11.20
C VAL A 40 27.10 11.97 -10.86
N GLU A 41 27.45 10.84 -10.25
CA GLU A 41 28.85 10.52 -9.93
C GLU A 41 29.69 10.33 -11.20
N ALA A 42 29.14 9.69 -12.24
CA ALA A 42 29.82 9.47 -13.51
C ALA A 42 30.07 10.77 -14.30
N THR A 43 29.23 11.79 -14.12
CA THR A 43 29.36 13.09 -14.80
C THR A 43 30.23 14.09 -14.03
N ARG A 44 30.53 13.83 -12.76
CA ARG A 44 31.33 14.71 -11.88
C ARG A 44 32.74 15.01 -12.41
N TRP A 45 33.27 14.17 -13.30
CA TRP A 45 34.62 14.28 -13.85
C TRP A 45 34.63 14.59 -15.35
N TRP A 46 33.50 15.04 -15.91
CA TRP A 46 33.45 15.41 -17.32
C TRP A 46 34.25 16.68 -17.57
N ASN A 47 34.99 16.70 -18.68
CA ASN A 47 35.77 17.87 -19.10
C ASN A 47 34.85 19.11 -19.19
N GLY A 48 35.28 20.22 -18.61
CA GLY A 48 34.49 21.46 -18.51
C GLY A 48 34.02 21.79 -17.09
N THR A 49 34.31 20.97 -16.08
CA THR A 49 34.07 21.27 -14.65
C THR A 49 35.00 22.34 -14.05
N ASP A 50 35.89 22.91 -14.87
CA ASP A 50 36.98 23.78 -14.43
C ASP A 50 36.95 25.11 -15.19
N ASP A 51 35.85 25.38 -15.91
CA ASP A 51 35.65 26.58 -16.71
C ASP A 51 34.67 27.55 -16.05
N ASP A 52 34.70 28.81 -16.49
CA ASP A 52 33.85 29.88 -15.93
C ASP A 52 32.34 29.57 -16.05
N PHE A 53 31.96 28.74 -17.03
CA PHE A 53 30.56 28.32 -17.22
C PHE A 53 30.13 27.29 -16.17
N HIS A 54 31.03 26.39 -15.75
CA HIS A 54 30.80 25.50 -14.61
C HIS A 54 30.59 26.29 -13.32
N ASP A 55 31.46 27.24 -13.01
CA ASP A 55 31.34 28.07 -11.80
C ASP A 55 30.02 28.85 -11.77
N GLU A 56 29.53 29.30 -12.93
CA GLU A 56 28.24 29.99 -13.05
C GLU A 56 27.01 29.05 -12.91
N THR A 57 27.17 27.76 -13.17
CA THR A 57 26.05 26.80 -13.25
C THR A 57 26.05 25.73 -12.15
N GLU A 58 27.16 25.55 -11.44
CA GLU A 58 27.36 24.51 -10.41
C GLU A 58 26.28 24.60 -9.32
N ASP A 59 26.03 25.80 -8.80
CA ASP A 59 25.02 26.05 -7.76
C ASP A 59 23.61 25.65 -8.22
N GLN A 60 23.27 25.90 -9.48
CA GLN A 60 21.98 25.55 -10.05
C GLN A 60 21.87 24.04 -10.26
N ASP A 61 22.93 23.40 -10.74
CA ASP A 61 23.00 21.96 -10.96
C ASP A 61 22.88 21.19 -9.63
N GLN A 62 23.63 21.59 -8.60
CA GLN A 62 23.53 20.99 -7.26
C GLN A 62 22.11 21.09 -6.68
N ARG A 63 21.42 22.24 -6.85
CA ARG A 63 20.03 22.41 -6.41
C ARG A 63 19.07 21.51 -7.18
N GLN A 64 19.28 21.32 -8.48
CA GLN A 64 18.46 20.38 -9.28
C GLN A 64 18.69 18.94 -8.82
N ILE A 65 19.94 18.52 -8.61
CA ILE A 65 20.30 17.21 -8.09
C ILE A 65 19.61 16.96 -6.74
N GLU A 66 19.69 17.91 -5.81
CA GLU A 66 18.99 17.79 -4.53
C GLU A 66 17.47 17.71 -4.67
N SER A 67 16.88 18.50 -5.57
CA SER A 67 15.44 18.49 -5.83
C SER A 67 14.98 17.12 -6.37
N CYS A 68 15.73 16.55 -7.32
CA CYS A 68 15.49 15.21 -7.85
C CYS A 68 15.59 14.15 -6.76
N ARG A 69 16.64 14.18 -5.92
CA ARG A 69 16.79 13.26 -4.78
C ARG A 69 15.61 13.34 -3.82
N LYS A 70 15.19 14.55 -3.44
CA LYS A 70 14.05 14.77 -2.53
C LYS A 70 12.75 14.23 -3.13
N PHE A 71 12.50 14.49 -4.41
CA PHE A 71 11.31 14.02 -5.09
C PHE A 71 11.27 12.48 -5.17
N VAL A 72 12.33 11.83 -5.64
CA VAL A 72 12.38 10.36 -5.75
C VAL A 72 12.31 9.71 -4.36
N GLY A 73 12.98 10.26 -3.36
CA GLY A 73 12.86 9.79 -1.97
C GLY A 73 11.43 9.92 -1.42
N SER A 74 10.70 10.98 -1.78
CA SER A 74 9.28 11.12 -1.41
C SER A 74 8.38 10.07 -2.07
N LEU A 75 8.69 9.64 -3.30
CA LEU A 75 7.96 8.56 -3.98
C LEU A 75 8.22 7.21 -3.30
N GLU A 76 9.44 6.96 -2.83
CA GLU A 76 9.76 5.78 -2.02
C GLU A 76 8.94 5.77 -0.73
N MET A 77 8.93 6.87 0.03
CA MET A 77 8.15 6.96 1.27
C MET A 77 6.64 6.83 1.03
N PHE A 78 6.12 7.44 -0.03
CA PHE A 78 4.72 7.34 -0.42
C PHE A 78 4.32 5.90 -0.74
N THR A 79 5.11 5.22 -1.58
CA THR A 79 4.82 3.82 -1.97
C THR A 79 4.89 2.88 -0.76
N ALA A 80 5.88 3.03 0.12
CA ALA A 80 5.97 2.26 1.36
C ALA A 80 4.79 2.55 2.32
N GLY A 81 4.39 3.81 2.45
CA GLY A 81 3.23 4.22 3.25
C GLY A 81 1.93 3.65 2.72
N LEU A 82 1.73 3.69 1.40
CA LEU A 82 0.57 3.12 0.73
C LEU A 82 0.48 1.60 0.93
N GLN A 83 1.59 0.87 0.75
CA GLN A 83 1.64 -0.57 1.03
C GLN A 83 1.26 -0.89 2.48
N SER A 84 1.76 -0.10 3.44
CA SER A 84 1.45 -0.26 4.87
C SER A 84 -0.04 -0.03 5.16
N ALA A 85 -0.62 1.03 4.59
CA ALA A 85 -2.04 1.36 4.76
C ALA A 85 -2.96 0.30 4.15
N VAL A 86 -2.62 -0.21 2.97
CA VAL A 86 -3.40 -1.27 2.30
C VAL A 86 -3.33 -2.57 3.10
N ARG A 87 -2.15 -3.00 3.55
CA ARG A 87 -2.01 -4.21 4.40
C ARG A 87 -2.81 -4.10 5.71
N LYS A 88 -2.77 -2.94 6.37
CA LYS A 88 -3.59 -2.69 7.57
C LYS A 88 -5.08 -2.74 7.27
N SER A 89 -5.50 -2.21 6.12
CA SER A 89 -6.90 -2.22 5.70
C SER A 89 -7.37 -3.65 5.40
N MET A 90 -6.57 -4.46 4.71
CA MET A 90 -6.88 -5.88 4.47
C MET A 90 -7.01 -6.65 5.79
N GLY A 91 -6.06 -6.52 6.71
CA GLY A 91 -6.16 -7.20 8.02
C GLY A 91 -7.39 -6.75 8.84
N SER A 92 -7.77 -5.48 8.75
CA SER A 92 -9.00 -4.99 9.39
C SER A 92 -10.26 -5.57 8.75
N ILE A 93 -10.28 -5.71 7.42
CA ILE A 93 -11.42 -6.27 6.69
C ILE A 93 -11.56 -7.77 6.96
N GLU A 94 -10.45 -8.51 6.96
CA GLU A 94 -10.43 -9.94 7.32
C GLU A 94 -10.88 -10.18 8.76
N GLY A 95 -10.45 -9.33 9.70
CA GLY A 95 -10.91 -9.39 11.09
C GLY A 95 -12.41 -9.18 11.22
N VAL A 96 -12.95 -8.12 10.59
CA VAL A 96 -14.40 -7.85 10.58
C VAL A 96 -15.17 -8.99 9.91
N HIS A 97 -14.66 -9.55 8.81
CA HIS A 97 -15.32 -10.67 8.14
C HIS A 97 -15.36 -11.92 9.03
N THR A 98 -14.30 -12.21 9.76
CA THR A 98 -14.24 -13.32 10.72
C THR A 98 -15.23 -13.10 11.86
N ASP A 99 -15.24 -11.91 12.48
CA ASP A 99 -16.16 -11.57 13.56
C ASP A 99 -17.63 -11.67 13.12
N VAL A 100 -17.94 -11.23 11.90
CA VAL A 100 -19.29 -11.33 11.33
C VAL A 100 -19.66 -12.78 11.04
N GLN A 101 -18.74 -13.59 10.51
CA GLN A 101 -18.99 -15.01 10.28
C GLN A 101 -19.20 -15.76 11.60
N ASP A 102 -18.40 -15.48 12.63
CA ASP A 102 -18.54 -16.07 13.95
C ASP A 102 -19.89 -15.70 14.58
N GLN A 103 -20.30 -14.44 14.52
CA GLN A 103 -21.62 -14.00 14.99
C GLN A 103 -22.77 -14.65 14.21
N ILE A 104 -22.64 -14.83 12.90
CA ILE A 104 -23.63 -15.56 12.08
C ILE A 104 -23.68 -17.03 12.49
N HIS A 105 -22.53 -17.68 12.71
CA HIS A 105 -22.46 -19.07 13.17
C HIS A 105 -23.08 -19.24 14.56
N ASP A 106 -22.76 -18.36 15.50
CA ASP A 106 -23.35 -18.35 16.85
C ASP A 106 -24.86 -18.13 16.81
N ALA A 107 -25.33 -17.21 15.95
CA ALA A 107 -26.76 -16.98 15.76
C ALA A 107 -27.47 -18.21 15.14
N GLN A 108 -26.83 -18.90 14.20
CA GLN A 108 -27.36 -20.13 13.59
C GLN A 108 -27.39 -21.30 14.57
N GLN A 109 -26.35 -21.47 15.38
CA GLN A 109 -26.32 -22.51 16.41
C GLN A 109 -27.38 -22.28 17.50
N ASN A 110 -27.57 -21.03 17.93
CA ASN A 110 -28.62 -20.68 18.89
C ASN A 110 -30.03 -20.80 18.30
N ALA A 111 -30.22 -20.51 17.00
CA ALA A 111 -31.48 -20.72 16.32
C ALA A 111 -31.86 -22.21 16.20
N GLY A 112 -30.87 -23.11 16.02
CA GLY A 112 -31.08 -24.55 16.00
C GLY A 112 -31.45 -25.16 17.36
N SER A 113 -31.11 -24.51 18.46
CA SER A 113 -31.39 -25.01 19.82
C SER A 113 -32.84 -24.80 20.29
N TYR A 114 -33.67 -24.10 19.52
CA TYR A 114 -35.08 -23.83 19.89
C TYR A 114 -36.10 -24.83 19.32
N ASP A 115 -35.71 -25.73 18.39
CA ASP A 115 -36.67 -26.61 17.68
C ASP A 115 -36.67 -28.07 18.16
N THR A 116 -35.77 -28.47 19.06
CA THR A 116 -35.71 -29.84 19.59
C THR A 116 -35.55 -29.86 21.10
N GLY A 117 -36.65 -29.58 21.83
CA GLY A 117 -36.60 -29.52 23.29
C GLY A 117 -37.95 -29.60 24.01
N GLY A 118 -38.68 -30.72 23.85
CA GLY A 118 -39.51 -31.25 24.95
C GLY A 118 -41.01 -30.94 24.92
N GLY A 119 -41.80 -31.96 24.57
CA GLY A 119 -43.20 -32.05 24.96
C GLY A 119 -43.39 -32.39 26.45
N GLY A 120 -44.53 -31.94 26.99
CA GLY A 120 -45.09 -32.30 28.30
C GLY A 120 -45.29 -31.06 29.20
N LYS A 121 -46.48 -30.73 29.72
CA LYS A 121 -47.71 -31.50 29.93
C LYS A 121 -48.95 -30.59 29.90
N ARG A 122 -50.04 -31.13 29.35
CA ARG A 122 -51.41 -30.84 29.82
C ARG A 122 -51.69 -31.75 31.02
#